data_AF-A0A9D2C419-F1
#
_entry.id   AF-A0A9D2C419-F1
#
_cell.length_a   1.000
_cell.length_b   1.000
_cell.length_c   1.000
_cell.angle_alpha   90.00
_cell.angle_beta   90.00
_cell.angle_gamma   90.00
#
_symmetry.space_group_name_H-M   'P 1'
#
loop_
_entity.id
_entity.type
_entity.pdbx_description
1 polymer ?
#
loop_
_entity_poly.entity_id
_entity_poly.type
_entity_poly.pdbx_seq_one_letter_code
_entity_poly.pdbx_strand_id
1 'polypeptide(L)'
;MKSLWKKVLAGVLAAGLALSLTACGNGGNAQNSQAGTTGQQSAAEIDSDGGNVLIAYFTAAENSGVDAISSASYTTVDGQAVGRLRAVADMIQSNVGGDLFSIQTAEVYPTDGGELIDYAAQEQEENARPELTSHIEDLDQYDIVFIGYPNWWHTAPMIIGTFLENYDLTGVDVYPFTQSASMDTEQFQNSMDFVRESAAGATVHDGLFVRPSDTAGIDSYLSENSLT
;
A
#
# COMPACT_ATOMS: atom_id res chain seq x y z
N MET A 1 49.02 -33.80 6.80
CA MET A 1 48.79 -33.98 5.36
C MET A 1 48.23 -32.68 4.81
N LYS A 2 49.05 -31.94 4.04
CA LYS A 2 48.74 -30.62 3.48
C LYS A 2 48.70 -30.79 1.95
N SER A 3 47.54 -30.66 1.30
CA SER A 3 47.42 -30.43 -0.16
C SER A 3 47.13 -28.94 -0.34
N LEU A 4 47.90 -28.07 -0.99
CA LEU A 4 48.68 -28.12 -2.23
C LEU A 4 47.81 -28.43 -3.46
N TRP A 5 47.07 -27.42 -3.92
CA TRP A 5 47.23 -26.94 -5.29
C TRP A 5 46.90 -25.44 -5.43
N LYS A 6 47.89 -24.71 -5.96
CA LYS A 6 47.78 -23.38 -6.57
C LYS A 6 48.26 -23.50 -8.01
N LYS A 7 47.80 -22.55 -8.83
CA LYS A 7 48.25 -22.12 -10.18
C LYS A 7 47.48 -22.77 -11.34
N VAL A 8 47.15 -22.11 -12.45
CA VAL A 8 47.26 -20.73 -13.00
C VAL A 8 46.49 -20.83 -14.33
N LEU A 9 45.74 -19.80 -14.76
CA LEU A 9 45.83 -19.30 -16.13
C LEU A 9 45.24 -17.89 -16.21
N ALA A 10 46.11 -16.95 -16.62
CA ALA A 10 45.78 -15.61 -17.04
C ALA A 10 46.09 -15.51 -18.54
N GLY A 11 45.32 -14.68 -19.26
CA GLY A 11 45.62 -14.27 -20.63
C GLY A 11 44.36 -13.74 -21.35
N VAL A 12 44.30 -12.66 -22.12
CA VAL A 12 44.98 -11.34 -22.27
C VAL A 12 44.46 -10.75 -23.61
N LEU A 13 44.17 -9.43 -23.67
CA LEU A 13 44.06 -8.54 -24.87
C LEU A 13 42.91 -8.80 -25.88
N ALA A 14 42.28 -7.85 -26.58
CA ALA A 14 42.63 -6.49 -27.04
C ALA A 14 41.32 -5.67 -27.25
N ALA A 15 41.21 -4.40 -26.84
CA ALA A 15 41.49 -3.17 -27.60
C ALA A 15 40.82 -3.06 -28.99
N GLY A 16 39.83 -2.16 -29.09
CA GLY A 16 39.26 -1.65 -30.35
C GLY A 16 38.78 -0.20 -30.15
N LEU A 17 39.63 0.74 -30.53
CA LEU A 17 39.47 2.19 -30.49
C LEU A 17 38.92 2.71 -31.85
N ALA A 18 38.41 3.95 -31.83
CA ALA A 18 38.28 4.93 -32.95
C ALA A 18 36.86 5.13 -33.55
N LEU A 19 36.24 6.30 -33.30
CA LEU A 19 36.15 7.51 -34.19
C LEU A 19 35.01 7.34 -35.24
N SER A 20 34.10 8.27 -35.53
CA SER A 20 34.20 9.73 -35.62
C SER A 20 32.85 10.37 -36.05
N LEU A 21 32.61 11.60 -35.58
CA LEU A 21 32.16 12.82 -36.31
C LEU A 21 30.71 13.01 -36.84
N THR A 22 30.08 14.05 -36.28
CA THR A 22 29.46 15.23 -36.95
C THR A 22 28.11 15.12 -37.66
N ALA A 23 27.13 15.90 -37.16
CA ALA A 23 26.51 16.98 -37.95
C ALA A 23 25.67 17.93 -37.05
N CYS A 24 26.11 19.19 -36.95
CA CYS A 24 25.26 20.31 -36.54
C CYS A 24 24.43 20.78 -37.75
N GLY A 25 23.14 21.06 -37.54
CA GLY A 25 22.29 21.76 -38.50
C GLY A 25 21.56 22.90 -37.79
N ASN A 26 21.97 24.14 -38.07
CA ASN A 26 21.40 25.39 -37.59
C ASN A 26 20.39 25.95 -38.61
N GLY A 27 19.29 26.55 -38.15
CA GLY A 27 18.44 27.34 -39.02
C GLY A 27 17.24 28.02 -38.34
N GLY A 28 17.37 29.32 -38.06
CA GLY A 28 16.28 30.26 -38.33
C GLY A 28 15.44 30.78 -37.17
N ASN A 29 16.01 31.70 -36.40
CA ASN A 29 15.48 33.01 -35.97
C ASN A 29 14.02 33.38 -36.35
N ALA A 30 13.19 33.80 -35.37
CA ALA A 30 12.60 35.15 -35.31
C ALA A 30 11.50 35.30 -34.23
N GLN A 31 11.76 36.24 -33.31
CA GLN A 31 10.87 37.27 -32.74
C GLN A 31 9.43 36.94 -32.28
N ASN A 32 9.27 36.93 -30.95
CA ASN A 32 8.54 37.92 -30.13
C ASN A 32 7.32 38.64 -30.75
N SER A 33 6.16 38.51 -30.10
CA SER A 33 5.20 39.61 -29.86
C SER A 33 4.28 39.31 -28.68
N GLN A 34 3.97 40.37 -27.94
CA GLN A 34 3.36 40.43 -26.62
C GLN A 34 1.82 40.38 -26.60
N ALA A 35 1.33 40.02 -25.41
CA ALA A 35 0.27 40.67 -24.60
C ALA A 35 -1.22 40.34 -24.79
N GLY A 36 -1.84 40.10 -23.63
CA GLY A 36 -3.26 40.29 -23.29
C GLY A 36 -4.05 38.97 -23.18
N THR A 37 -4.96 38.71 -22.25
CA THR A 37 -5.51 39.40 -21.06
C THR A 37 -6.39 38.35 -20.34
N THR A 38 -6.59 38.51 -19.03
CA THR A 38 -7.78 38.10 -18.24
C THR A 38 -7.89 36.65 -17.77
N GLY A 39 -8.34 36.53 -16.52
CA GLY A 39 -8.36 35.30 -15.75
C GLY A 39 -9.34 34.25 -16.24
N GLN A 40 -8.96 33.00 -15.96
CA GLN A 40 -9.84 31.92 -15.54
C GLN A 40 -8.90 30.82 -15.03
N GLN A 41 -8.67 30.76 -13.71
CA GLN A 41 -8.27 29.49 -13.10
C GLN A 41 -9.56 28.73 -12.81
N SER A 42 -10.11 28.18 -13.90
CA SER A 42 -10.88 26.96 -13.86
C SER A 42 -9.87 25.87 -14.20
N ALA A 43 -9.44 25.13 -13.19
CA ALA A 43 -8.78 23.85 -13.37
C ALA A 43 -9.64 22.82 -12.61
N ALA A 44 -10.88 22.67 -13.06
CA ALA A 44 -11.63 21.45 -12.85
C ALA A 44 -11.47 20.66 -14.14
N GLU A 45 -10.41 19.86 -14.21
CA GLU A 45 -10.35 18.70 -15.10
C GLU A 45 -9.92 17.53 -14.22
N ILE A 46 -10.91 16.76 -13.76
CA ILE A 46 -10.76 15.33 -13.58
C ILE A 46 -12.06 14.73 -14.14
N ASP A 47 -12.00 14.32 -15.39
CA ASP A 47 -12.88 13.30 -15.94
C ASP A 47 -12.04 12.03 -15.99
N SER A 48 -11.97 11.34 -14.85
CA SER A 48 -11.58 9.94 -14.81
C SER A 48 -12.89 9.16 -14.78
N ASP A 49 -13.15 8.46 -15.88
CA ASP A 49 -14.23 7.47 -16.07
C ASP A 49 -14.03 6.22 -15.16
N GLY A 50 -13.32 6.39 -14.04
CA GLY A 50 -13.10 5.44 -12.97
C GLY A 50 -13.26 6.19 -11.65
N GLY A 51 -14.07 5.65 -10.75
CA GLY A 51 -14.45 6.31 -9.50
C GLY A 51 -13.26 6.74 -8.65
N ASN A 52 -13.48 7.72 -7.77
CA ASN A 52 -12.42 8.22 -6.90
C ASN A 52 -12.02 7.13 -5.91
N VAL A 53 -10.72 6.81 -5.86
CA VAL A 53 -10.18 5.71 -5.06
C VAL A 53 -9.53 6.23 -3.79
N LEU A 54 -9.91 5.65 -2.65
CA LEU A 54 -9.20 5.74 -1.39
C LEU A 54 -8.47 4.42 -1.10
N ILE A 55 -7.23 4.50 -0.65
CA ILE A 55 -6.43 3.37 -0.19
C ILE A 55 -6.09 3.59 1.28
N ALA A 56 -7.02 3.17 2.13
CA ALA A 56 -6.85 3.22 3.58
C ALA A 56 -6.09 1.98 4.06
N TYR A 57 -5.13 2.14 4.95
CA TYR A 57 -4.41 1.01 5.53
C TYR A 57 -3.98 1.26 6.96
N PHE A 58 -4.00 0.20 7.75
CA PHE A 58 -3.42 0.16 9.09
C PHE A 58 -2.16 -0.70 9.08
N THR A 59 -1.13 -0.22 9.78
CA THR A 59 0.08 -1.00 10.04
C THR A 59 0.69 -0.64 11.39
N ALA A 60 1.08 -1.67 12.16
CA ALA A 60 1.85 -1.45 13.39
C ALA A 60 3.16 -0.69 13.14
N ALA A 61 3.76 -0.82 11.95
CA ALA A 61 4.98 -0.08 11.59
C ALA A 61 4.84 1.45 11.70
N GLU A 62 3.60 1.96 11.61
CA GLU A 62 3.27 3.38 11.69
C GLU A 62 2.48 3.73 12.97
N ASN A 63 2.11 2.72 13.78
CA ASN A 63 1.26 2.84 14.97
C ASN A 63 1.90 2.24 16.23
N SER A 64 3.19 1.93 16.19
CA SER A 64 3.93 1.37 17.31
C SER A 64 5.13 2.26 17.65
N GLY A 65 5.60 2.16 18.90
CA GLY A 65 6.74 2.96 19.39
C GLY A 65 8.01 2.75 18.56
N VAL A 66 9.00 3.64 18.76
CA VAL A 66 10.26 3.69 17.98
C VAL A 66 11.09 2.38 17.98
N ASP A 67 10.76 1.42 18.84
CA ASP A 67 11.44 0.13 18.99
C ASP A 67 10.64 -1.06 18.41
N ALA A 68 9.53 -0.82 17.70
CA ALA A 68 8.60 -1.84 17.20
C ALA A 68 9.02 -2.59 15.92
N ILE A 69 10.30 -2.48 15.55
CA ILE A 69 10.79 -3.02 14.28
C ILE A 69 10.94 -4.53 14.39
N SER A 70 9.83 -5.25 14.15
CA SER A 70 9.85 -6.69 13.89
C SER A 70 9.95 -6.95 12.39
N SER A 71 10.61 -8.05 12.01
CA SER A 71 10.63 -8.50 10.61
C SER A 71 9.24 -8.87 10.07
N ALA A 72 8.25 -9.06 10.96
CA ALA A 72 6.87 -9.31 10.60
C ALA A 72 6.11 -8.03 10.21
N SER A 73 6.54 -6.87 10.69
CA SER A 73 5.88 -5.58 10.42
C SER A 73 6.47 -4.83 9.22
N TYR A 74 7.73 -5.09 8.89
CA TYR A 74 8.47 -4.39 7.83
C TYR A 74 8.86 -5.29 6.64
N THR A 75 9.07 -4.66 5.50
CA THR A 75 9.76 -5.19 4.32
C THR A 75 10.77 -4.16 3.84
N THR A 76 11.58 -4.52 2.84
CA THR A 76 12.46 -3.58 2.16
C THR A 76 11.93 -3.27 0.77
N VAL A 77 11.69 -1.99 0.49
CA VAL A 77 11.38 -1.47 -0.86
C VAL A 77 12.47 -0.48 -1.21
N ASP A 78 13.15 -0.68 -2.34
CA ASP A 78 14.27 0.17 -2.81
C ASP A 78 15.36 0.45 -1.76
N GLY A 79 15.65 -0.54 -0.92
CA GLY A 79 16.65 -0.45 0.14
C GLY A 79 16.20 0.33 1.39
N GLN A 80 14.94 0.76 1.47
CA GLN A 80 14.34 1.40 2.64
C GLN A 80 13.41 0.43 3.38
N ALA A 81 13.41 0.50 4.71
CA ALA A 81 12.45 -0.26 5.52
C ALA A 81 11.06 0.41 5.41
N VAL A 82 10.06 -0.37 4.99
CA VAL A 82 8.68 0.09 4.79
C VAL A 82 7.74 -0.88 5.49
N GLY A 83 6.67 -0.38 6.10
CA GLY A 83 5.62 -1.24 6.66
C GLY A 83 5.08 -2.18 5.57
N ARG A 84 4.86 -3.46 5.88
CA ARG A 84 4.47 -4.40 4.83
C ARG A 84 3.10 -4.04 4.21
N LEU A 85 2.13 -3.56 4.99
CA LEU A 85 0.84 -3.13 4.43
C LEU A 85 1.00 -1.83 3.63
N ARG A 86 1.83 -0.91 4.12
CA ARG A 86 2.20 0.30 3.38
C ARG A 86 2.75 -0.05 1.99
N ALA A 87 3.66 -1.01 1.91
CA ALA A 87 4.25 -1.44 0.64
C ALA A 87 3.20 -2.00 -0.34
N VAL A 88 2.22 -2.77 0.14
CA VAL A 88 1.09 -3.23 -0.71
C VAL A 88 0.20 -2.05 -1.12
N ALA A 89 -0.10 -1.14 -0.21
CA ALA A 89 -0.89 0.05 -0.48
C ALA A 89 -0.23 0.95 -1.55
N ASP A 90 1.09 1.17 -1.45
CA ASP A 90 1.86 1.93 -2.46
C ASP A 90 1.81 1.25 -3.84
N MET A 91 1.83 -0.09 -3.89
CA MET A 91 1.71 -0.85 -5.14
C MET A 91 0.30 -0.77 -5.74
N ILE A 92 -0.74 -0.84 -4.91
CA ILE A 92 -2.13 -0.62 -5.34
C ILE A 92 -2.25 0.80 -5.91
N GLN A 93 -1.79 1.82 -5.16
CA GLN A 93 -1.85 3.22 -5.59
C GLN A 93 -1.11 3.45 -6.91
N SER A 94 0.06 2.83 -7.09
CA SER A 94 0.84 2.97 -8.31
C SER A 94 0.12 2.41 -9.54
N ASN A 95 -0.79 1.45 -9.35
CA ASN A 95 -1.57 0.82 -10.41
C ASN A 95 -2.89 1.55 -10.67
N VAL A 96 -3.64 1.89 -9.62
CA VAL A 96 -5.02 2.42 -9.73
C VAL A 96 -5.12 3.93 -9.53
N GLY A 97 -4.08 4.58 -9.03
CA GLY A 97 -4.13 5.97 -8.55
C GLY A 97 -4.79 6.08 -7.18
N GLY A 98 -5.41 7.23 -6.90
CA GLY A 98 -6.14 7.47 -5.65
C GLY A 98 -5.30 7.97 -4.48
N ASP A 99 -5.99 8.23 -3.37
CA ASP A 99 -5.43 8.81 -2.16
C ASP A 99 -4.97 7.74 -1.18
N LEU A 100 -3.74 7.84 -0.68
CA LEU A 100 -3.25 6.99 0.40
C LEU A 100 -3.64 7.58 1.75
N PHE A 101 -4.24 6.75 2.60
CA PHE A 101 -4.63 7.14 3.95
C PHE A 101 -4.10 6.14 4.99
N SER A 102 -3.21 6.62 5.86
CA SER A 102 -2.75 5.82 7.00
C SER A 102 -3.73 5.94 8.16
N ILE A 103 -4.30 4.81 8.56
CA ILE A 103 -5.16 4.72 9.74
C ILE A 103 -4.28 4.79 10.98
N GLN A 104 -4.54 5.78 11.82
CA GLN A 104 -3.78 6.07 13.03
C GLN A 104 -4.67 5.93 14.25
N THR A 105 -4.14 5.36 15.33
CA THR A 105 -4.84 5.18 16.60
C THR A 105 -4.11 5.90 17.75
N ALA A 106 -4.84 6.23 18.81
CA ALA A 106 -4.25 6.69 20.06
C ALA A 106 -3.65 5.53 20.88
N GLU A 107 -4.10 4.30 20.61
CA GLU A 107 -3.63 3.10 21.32
C GLU A 107 -2.20 2.74 20.97
N VAL A 108 -1.43 2.39 21.98
CA VAL A 108 -0.04 1.94 21.82
C VAL A 108 0.00 0.42 21.86
N TYR A 109 0.03 -0.19 20.68
CA TYR A 109 0.13 -1.65 20.57
C TYR A 109 1.49 -2.16 21.05
N PRO A 110 1.53 -3.33 21.73
CA PRO A 110 2.79 -3.96 22.11
C PRO A 110 3.67 -4.26 20.90
N THR A 111 4.98 -4.15 21.09
CA THR A 111 5.98 -4.34 20.03
C THR A 111 6.48 -5.77 19.93
N ASP A 112 6.43 -6.52 21.04
CA ASP A 112 6.73 -7.94 21.05
C ASP A 112 5.60 -8.71 20.36
N GLY A 113 5.95 -9.66 19.50
CA GLY A 113 4.97 -10.40 18.71
C GLY A 113 4.05 -11.29 19.55
N GLY A 114 4.52 -11.81 20.69
CA GLY A 114 3.68 -12.59 21.60
C GLY A 114 2.72 -11.69 22.37
N GLU A 115 3.25 -10.62 22.97
CA GLU A 115 2.44 -9.65 23.72
C GLU A 115 1.39 -8.96 22.84
N LEU A 116 1.72 -8.67 21.58
CA LEU A 116 0.79 -8.10 20.61
C LEU A 116 -0.37 -9.05 20.33
N ILE A 117 -0.10 -10.35 20.24
CA ILE A 117 -1.13 -11.36 19.98
C ILE A 117 -2.06 -11.50 21.19
N ASP A 118 -1.51 -11.54 22.41
CA ASP A 118 -2.31 -11.59 23.63
C ASP A 118 -3.18 -10.32 23.79
N TYR A 119 -2.61 -9.14 23.48
CA TYR A 119 -3.35 -7.89 23.49
C TYR A 119 -4.47 -7.89 22.45
N ALA A 120 -4.18 -8.27 21.20
CA ALA A 120 -5.18 -8.34 20.13
C ALA A 120 -6.30 -9.33 20.46
N ALA A 121 -5.98 -10.44 21.12
CA ALA A 121 -6.98 -11.41 21.60
C ALA A 121 -7.93 -10.79 22.62
N GLN A 122 -7.40 -10.06 23.60
CA GLN A 122 -8.21 -9.35 24.59
C GLN A 122 -9.06 -8.24 23.94
N GLU A 123 -8.45 -7.43 23.07
CA GLU A 123 -9.14 -6.35 22.37
C GLU A 123 -10.32 -6.87 21.53
N GLN A 124 -10.12 -8.02 20.88
CA GLN A 124 -11.18 -8.73 20.14
C GLN A 124 -12.26 -9.29 21.08
N GLU A 125 -11.88 -9.94 22.19
CA GLU A 125 -12.83 -10.49 23.18
C GLU A 125 -13.73 -9.40 23.76
N GLU A 126 -13.17 -8.23 24.02
CA GLU A 126 -13.88 -7.06 24.53
C GLU A 126 -14.71 -6.34 23.46
N ASN A 127 -14.58 -6.75 22.18
CA ASN A 127 -15.14 -6.07 21.02
C ASN A 127 -14.83 -4.56 21.07
N ALA A 128 -13.59 -4.21 21.39
CA ALA A 128 -13.20 -2.82 21.59
C ALA A 128 -13.33 -2.00 20.29
N ARG A 129 -13.39 -0.67 20.44
CA ARG A 129 -13.33 0.29 19.33
C ARG A 129 -12.25 1.34 19.61
N PRO A 130 -10.97 1.02 19.33
CA PRO A 130 -9.84 1.90 19.66
C PRO A 130 -9.97 3.28 19.02
N GLU A 131 -9.61 4.34 19.74
CA GLU A 131 -9.80 5.72 19.25
C GLU A 131 -8.92 6.04 18.03
N LEU A 132 -9.55 6.52 16.95
CA LEU A 132 -8.86 7.02 15.76
C LEU A 132 -8.24 8.40 16.02
N THR A 133 -7.03 8.61 15.54
CA THR A 133 -6.37 9.93 15.53
C THR A 133 -6.24 10.53 14.13
N SER A 134 -6.43 9.72 13.08
CA SER A 134 -6.59 10.19 11.70
C SER A 134 -8.05 10.08 11.24
N HIS A 135 -8.50 11.07 10.48
CA HIS A 135 -9.88 11.15 9.98
C HIS A 135 -9.88 11.61 8.52
N ILE A 136 -10.84 11.10 7.77
CA ILE A 136 -11.11 11.51 6.40
C ILE A 136 -12.14 12.64 6.46
N GLU A 137 -11.83 13.76 5.81
CA GLU A 137 -12.69 14.95 5.86
C GLU A 137 -14.00 14.76 5.09
N ASP A 138 -13.95 14.07 3.96
CA ASP A 138 -15.09 13.82 3.07
C ASP A 138 -14.93 12.42 2.45
N LEU A 139 -15.65 11.42 2.98
CA LEU A 139 -15.62 10.07 2.42
C LEU A 139 -16.55 9.94 1.20
N ASP A 140 -17.60 10.77 1.12
CA ASP A 140 -18.63 10.71 0.06
C ASP A 140 -18.05 10.98 -1.33
N GLN A 141 -16.84 11.55 -1.40
CA GLN A 141 -16.12 11.74 -2.66
C GLN A 141 -15.61 10.43 -3.26
N TYR A 142 -15.46 9.35 -2.49
CA TYR A 142 -14.84 8.09 -2.93
C TYR A 142 -15.89 7.03 -3.28
N ASP A 143 -15.78 6.47 -4.47
CA ASP A 143 -16.61 5.35 -4.92
C ASP A 143 -15.98 4.01 -4.50
N ILE A 144 -14.66 3.98 -4.38
CA ILE A 144 -13.87 2.77 -4.12
C ILE A 144 -12.98 2.99 -2.90
N VAL A 145 -13.04 2.07 -1.95
CA VAL A 145 -12.18 2.07 -0.75
C VAL A 145 -11.43 0.74 -0.66
N PHE A 146 -10.11 0.78 -0.84
CA PHE A 146 -9.26 -0.31 -0.38
C PHE A 146 -9.03 -0.19 1.12
N ILE A 147 -9.15 -1.30 1.85
CA ILE A 147 -8.92 -1.35 3.30
C ILE A 147 -7.85 -2.39 3.66
N GLY A 148 -6.69 -1.88 4.06
CA GLY A 148 -5.49 -2.65 4.34
C GLY A 148 -5.28 -2.94 5.81
N TYR A 149 -5.00 -4.18 6.19
CA TYR A 149 -4.69 -4.52 7.59
C TYR A 149 -3.83 -5.78 7.75
N PRO A 150 -3.00 -5.87 8.80
CA PRO A 150 -2.42 -7.15 9.18
C PRO A 150 -3.51 -8.08 9.75
N ASN A 151 -3.33 -9.39 9.66
CA ASN A 151 -4.16 -10.33 10.41
C ASN A 151 -3.55 -10.54 11.81
N TRP A 152 -4.28 -10.13 12.85
CA TRP A 152 -3.90 -10.31 14.26
C TRP A 152 -4.94 -11.19 14.94
N TRP A 153 -4.45 -12.19 15.68
CA TRP A 153 -5.30 -13.15 16.38
C TRP A 153 -6.46 -13.69 15.52
N HIS A 154 -6.14 -14.12 14.30
CA HIS A 154 -7.06 -14.76 13.35
C HIS A 154 -8.11 -13.82 12.71
N THR A 155 -8.04 -12.50 12.89
CA THR A 155 -8.95 -11.53 12.25
C THR A 155 -8.26 -10.17 11.97
N ALA A 156 -9.01 -9.19 11.46
CA ALA A 156 -8.54 -7.81 11.34
C ALA A 156 -8.49 -7.13 12.73
N PRO A 157 -7.49 -6.26 13.02
CA PRO A 157 -7.43 -5.48 14.25
C PRO A 157 -8.70 -4.65 14.47
N MET A 158 -9.11 -4.46 15.73
CA MET A 158 -10.39 -3.81 16.05
C MET A 158 -10.47 -2.34 15.61
N ILE A 159 -9.32 -1.69 15.41
CA ILE A 159 -9.25 -0.35 14.80
C ILE A 159 -9.82 -0.31 13.38
N ILE A 160 -9.81 -1.43 12.64
CA ILE A 160 -10.44 -1.52 11.31
C ILE A 160 -11.95 -1.44 11.43
N GLY A 161 -12.54 -2.12 12.42
CA GLY A 161 -13.96 -1.97 12.73
C GLY A 161 -14.29 -0.53 13.09
N THR A 162 -13.47 0.09 13.93
CA THR A 162 -13.66 1.51 14.30
C THR A 162 -13.60 2.45 13.10
N PHE A 163 -12.65 2.24 12.19
CA PHE A 163 -12.55 3.03 10.96
C PHE A 163 -13.77 2.86 10.07
N LEU A 164 -14.19 1.63 9.77
CA LEU A 164 -15.29 1.36 8.85
C LEU A 164 -16.64 1.84 9.41
N GLU A 165 -16.88 1.63 10.71
CA GLU A 165 -18.13 2.04 11.37
C GLU A 165 -18.24 3.55 11.57
N ASN A 166 -17.14 4.30 11.42
CA ASN A 166 -17.13 5.75 11.58
C ASN A 166 -17.68 6.51 10.36
N TYR A 167 -17.95 5.82 9.25
CA TYR A 167 -18.44 6.45 8.02
C TYR A 167 -19.68 5.73 7.46
N ASP A 168 -20.49 6.46 6.68
CA ASP A 168 -21.54 5.86 5.86
C ASP A 168 -20.90 5.33 4.57
N LEU A 169 -20.95 4.02 4.38
CA LEU A 169 -20.35 3.34 3.23
C LEU A 169 -21.40 2.93 2.19
N THR A 170 -22.61 3.48 2.27
CA THR A 170 -23.69 3.15 1.34
C THR A 170 -23.31 3.48 -0.09
N GLY A 171 -23.26 2.45 -0.94
CA GLY A 171 -22.91 2.62 -2.36
C GLY A 171 -21.41 2.64 -2.66
N VAL A 172 -20.56 2.47 -1.64
CA VAL A 172 -19.11 2.35 -1.78
C VAL A 172 -18.71 0.89 -2.05
N ASP A 173 -17.81 0.68 -3.00
CA ASP A 173 -17.16 -0.61 -3.24
C ASP A 173 -15.91 -0.74 -2.35
N VAL A 174 -15.92 -1.71 -1.44
CA VAL A 174 -14.83 -1.95 -0.47
C VAL A 174 -14.01 -3.16 -0.89
N TYR A 175 -12.69 -2.98 -1.03
CA TYR A 175 -11.73 -4.00 -1.42
C TYR A 175 -10.72 -4.26 -0.29
N PRO A 176 -10.93 -5.27 0.55
CA PRO A 176 -10.01 -5.58 1.64
C PRO A 176 -8.68 -6.13 1.10
N PHE A 177 -7.57 -5.75 1.71
CA PHE A 177 -6.29 -6.42 1.47
C PHE A 177 -5.57 -6.66 2.78
N THR A 178 -4.96 -7.83 2.88
CA THR A 178 -4.34 -8.25 4.13
C THR A 178 -3.09 -9.06 3.90
N GLN A 179 -2.35 -9.22 4.99
CA GLN A 179 -1.25 -10.15 5.07
C GLN A 179 -1.14 -10.73 6.47
N SER A 180 -0.47 -11.87 6.57
CA SER A 180 -0.10 -12.44 7.84
C SER A 180 1.26 -13.12 7.77
N ALA A 181 1.81 -13.43 8.95
CA ALA A 181 3.04 -14.23 9.01
C ALA A 181 2.81 -15.64 8.45
N SER A 182 1.68 -16.26 8.81
CA SER A 182 1.31 -17.66 8.50
C SER A 182 0.76 -17.86 7.09
N MET A 183 0.21 -16.82 6.46
CA MET A 183 -0.59 -16.91 5.23
C MET A 183 -1.73 -17.94 5.34
N ASP A 184 -2.35 -18.03 6.52
CA ASP A 184 -3.46 -18.95 6.80
C ASP A 184 -4.78 -18.45 6.19
N THR A 185 -5.38 -19.28 5.33
CA THR A 185 -6.60 -18.92 4.59
C THR A 185 -7.86 -18.90 5.45
N GLU A 186 -7.94 -19.70 6.53
CA GLU A 186 -9.10 -19.67 7.43
C GLU A 186 -9.11 -18.36 8.22
N GLN A 187 -7.95 -17.93 8.71
CA GLN A 187 -7.78 -16.64 9.37
C GLN A 187 -8.10 -15.47 8.45
N PHE A 188 -7.72 -15.59 7.18
CA PHE A 188 -8.09 -14.62 6.16
C PHE A 188 -9.62 -14.53 6.00
N GLN A 189 -10.32 -15.66 5.86
CA GLN A 189 -11.79 -15.65 5.73
C GLN A 189 -12.46 -15.06 6.98
N ASN A 190 -12.00 -15.40 8.18
CA ASN A 190 -12.52 -14.80 9.42
C ASN A 190 -12.35 -13.27 9.43
N SER A 191 -11.20 -12.76 8.95
CA SER A 191 -10.99 -11.32 8.83
C SER A 191 -11.89 -10.66 7.79
N MET A 192 -12.20 -11.35 6.69
CA MET A 192 -13.12 -10.85 5.67
C MET A 192 -14.54 -10.74 6.21
N ASP A 193 -14.98 -11.71 7.00
CA ASP A 193 -16.31 -11.69 7.62
C ASP A 193 -16.45 -10.52 8.60
N PHE A 194 -15.42 -10.26 9.39
CA PHE A 194 -15.39 -9.08 10.27
C PHE A 194 -15.46 -7.76 9.49
N VAL A 195 -14.75 -7.64 8.36
CA VAL A 195 -14.84 -6.44 7.51
C VAL A 195 -16.23 -6.29 6.89
N ARG A 196 -16.85 -7.38 6.44
CA ARG A 196 -18.22 -7.36 5.91
C ARG A 196 -19.24 -6.91 6.95
N GLU A 197 -19.06 -7.33 8.21
CA GLU A 197 -19.90 -6.88 9.32
C GLU A 197 -19.70 -5.40 9.64
N SER A 198 -18.45 -4.95 9.66
CA SER A 198 -18.09 -3.57 10.04
C SER A 198 -18.41 -2.54 8.94
N ALA A 199 -18.28 -2.92 7.67
CA ALA A 199 -18.55 -2.08 6.50
C ALA A 199 -20.03 -2.10 6.09
N ALA A 200 -20.94 -1.95 7.05
CA ALA A 200 -22.37 -2.04 6.80
C ALA A 200 -22.83 -1.02 5.74
N GLY A 201 -23.55 -1.50 4.72
CA GLY A 201 -24.06 -0.68 3.61
C GLY A 201 -23.16 -0.65 2.37
N ALA A 202 -21.88 -1.03 2.50
CA ALA A 202 -20.96 -1.13 1.37
C ALA A 202 -21.13 -2.43 0.58
N THR A 203 -20.64 -2.44 -0.66
CA THR A 203 -20.39 -3.67 -1.42
C THR A 203 -18.97 -4.14 -1.12
N VAL A 204 -18.83 -5.14 -0.24
CA VAL A 204 -17.51 -5.69 0.10
C VAL A 204 -17.14 -6.83 -0.84
N HIS A 205 -16.08 -6.62 -1.63
CA HIS A 205 -15.55 -7.58 -2.60
C HIS A 205 -14.67 -8.65 -1.95
N ASP A 206 -14.29 -9.66 -2.72
CA ASP A 206 -13.27 -10.61 -2.28
C ASP A 206 -11.94 -9.89 -2.04
N GLY A 207 -11.25 -10.25 -0.96
CA GLY A 207 -10.05 -9.56 -0.53
C GLY A 207 -8.77 -10.10 -1.16
N LEU A 208 -7.73 -9.28 -1.13
CA LEU A 208 -6.37 -9.63 -1.57
C LEU A 208 -5.54 -10.12 -0.38
N PHE A 209 -5.15 -11.40 -0.37
CA PHE A 209 -4.26 -11.95 0.66
C PHE A 209 -2.86 -12.18 0.12
N VAL A 210 -1.95 -11.24 0.37
CA VAL A 210 -0.70 -11.15 -0.40
C VAL A 210 0.49 -10.70 0.45
N ARG A 211 1.69 -11.07 0.01
CA ARG A 211 2.95 -10.47 0.52
C ARG A 211 3.39 -9.36 -0.44
N PRO A 212 4.07 -8.31 0.03
CA PRO A 212 4.60 -7.26 -0.85
C PRO A 212 5.51 -7.78 -1.98
N SER A 213 6.14 -8.95 -1.79
CA SER A 213 7.00 -9.55 -2.81
C SER A 213 6.24 -10.20 -3.97
N ASP A 214 4.93 -10.42 -3.84
CA ASP A 214 4.09 -11.07 -4.84
C ASP A 214 3.35 -10.03 -5.68
N THR A 215 4.13 -9.28 -6.46
CA THR A 215 3.59 -8.20 -7.31
C THR A 215 2.65 -8.73 -8.38
N ALA A 216 2.92 -9.93 -8.92
CA ALA A 216 2.05 -10.57 -9.90
C ALA A 216 0.66 -10.89 -9.32
N GLY A 217 0.59 -11.34 -8.06
CA GLY A 217 -0.69 -11.55 -7.38
C GLY A 217 -1.48 -10.24 -7.18
N ILE A 218 -0.79 -9.14 -6.89
CA ILE A 218 -1.41 -7.80 -6.79
C ILE A 218 -1.97 -7.40 -8.17
N ASP A 219 -1.16 -7.47 -9.23
CA ASP A 219 -1.56 -7.10 -10.58
C ASP A 219 -2.73 -7.95 -11.10
N SER A 220 -2.71 -9.26 -10.85
CA SER A 220 -3.80 -10.16 -11.21
C SER A 220 -5.10 -9.81 -10.49
N TYR A 221 -5.04 -9.57 -9.18
CA TYR A 221 -6.22 -9.19 -8.40
C TYR A 221 -6.86 -7.90 -8.91
N LEU A 222 -6.06 -6.87 -9.20
CA LEU A 222 -6.57 -5.60 -9.71
C LEU A 222 -7.23 -5.78 -11.08
N SER A 223 -6.61 -6.54 -11.99
CA SER A 223 -7.16 -6.82 -13.32
C SER A 223 -8.45 -7.65 -13.27
N GLU A 224 -8.51 -8.69 -12.42
CA GLU A 224 -9.70 -9.54 -12.26
C GLU A 224 -10.91 -8.77 -11.73
N ASN A 225 -10.66 -7.72 -10.94
CA ASN A 225 -11.69 -6.81 -10.42
C ASN A 225 -11.94 -5.59 -11.33
N SER A 226 -11.35 -5.54 -12.52
CA SER A 226 -11.49 -4.42 -13.48
C SER A 226 -11.05 -3.06 -12.93
N LEU A 227 -10.04 -3.04 -12.07
CA LEU A 227 -9.48 -1.84 -11.45
C LEU A 227 -8.27 -1.26 -12.23
N THR A 228 -7.80 -1.98 -13.26
CA THR A 228 -6.66 -1.63 -14.14
C THR A 228 -6.86 -2.16 -15.54
#